data_AF-A0A6F9DJD0-F1
#
_entry.id   AF-A0A6F9DJD0-F1
#
_cell.length_a   1.000
_cell.length_b   1.000
_cell.length_c   1.000
_cell.angle_alpha   90.00
_cell.angle_beta   90.00
_cell.angle_gamma   90.00
#
_symmetry.space_group_name_H-M   'P 1'
#
loop_
_entity.id
_entity.type
_entity.pdbx_description
1 polymer ?
#
loop_
_entity_poly.entity_id
_entity_poly.type
_entity_poly.pdbx_seq_one_letter_code
_entity_poly.pdbx_strand_id
1 'polypeptide(L)'
;MERKLLTFRGSFYQQVQGTAMGSPVSVVVANMTMEALEEKALSTFANPPRFWRRYVDDIFCVIAKNKVEAFLRHLNEAQPGIQFTMELQSVNCLPFLDVQVTRTDDGVLYSRVYHKPTSTGRYLNFRSHHPTYQKRGVVRSLKDQARRLCTHSDDCEAELAKVRKALKYNGYPNWILRDGRATCPKQVTHPKTEGFCDTSVHTEIDGYSTAYVA
;
A
#
# COMPACT_ATOMS: atom_id res chain seq x y z
N MET A 1 5.27 -27.93 -22.02
CA MET A 1 4.43 -27.07 -21.16
C MET A 1 3.52 -27.97 -20.35
N GLU A 2 3.72 -28.05 -19.03
CA GLU A 2 2.78 -28.75 -18.14
C GLU A 2 1.44 -28.00 -18.13
N ARG A 3 0.35 -28.74 -18.32
CA ARG A 3 -1.01 -28.18 -18.25
C ARG A 3 -1.41 -28.05 -16.78
N LYS A 4 -1.67 -26.83 -16.32
CA LYS A 4 -2.21 -26.60 -14.97
C LYS A 4 -3.69 -26.96 -14.94
N LEU A 5 -4.00 -28.07 -14.26
CA LEU A 5 -5.36 -28.56 -14.04
C LEU A 5 -5.80 -28.24 -12.61
N LEU A 6 -7.06 -27.82 -12.45
CA LEU A 6 -7.69 -27.55 -11.17
C LEU A 6 -9.02 -28.30 -11.07
N THR A 7 -9.33 -28.83 -9.89
CA THR A 7 -10.57 -29.59 -9.65
C THR A 7 -11.57 -28.71 -8.90
N PHE A 8 -12.78 -28.61 -9.43
CA PHE A 8 -13.89 -27.91 -8.77
C PHE A 8 -15.17 -28.71 -8.95
N ARG A 9 -15.87 -29.01 -7.83
CA ARG A 9 -17.11 -29.81 -7.82
C ARG A 9 -16.99 -31.16 -8.54
N GLY A 10 -15.85 -31.83 -8.41
CA GLY A 10 -15.58 -33.12 -9.05
C GLY A 10 -15.20 -33.06 -10.54
N SER A 11 -15.19 -31.88 -11.14
CA SER A 11 -14.81 -31.66 -12.54
C SER A 11 -13.41 -31.06 -12.65
N PHE A 12 -12.67 -31.42 -13.71
CA PHE A 12 -11.36 -30.86 -14.02
C PHE A 12 -11.49 -29.68 -14.98
N TYR A 13 -10.73 -28.62 -14.69
CA TYR A 13 -10.64 -27.41 -15.49
C TYR A 13 -9.18 -27.13 -15.80
N GLN A 14 -8.91 -26.59 -16.98
CA GLN A 14 -7.58 -26.13 -17.37
C GLN A 14 -7.53 -24.62 -17.28
N GLN A 15 -6.48 -24.09 -16.65
CA GLN A 15 -6.22 -22.66 -16.69
C GLN A 15 -5.69 -22.26 -18.07
N VAL A 16 -6.41 -21.37 -18.75
CA VAL A 16 -6.08 -20.92 -20.13
C VAL A 16 -5.29 -19.60 -20.11
N GLN A 17 -5.55 -18.71 -19.15
CA GLN A 17 -4.93 -17.39 -19.05
C GLN A 17 -4.44 -17.12 -17.62
N GLY A 18 -3.32 -16.40 -17.52
CA GLY A 18 -2.69 -16.05 -16.27
C GLY A 18 -1.93 -17.21 -15.61
N THR A 19 -1.50 -16.99 -14.37
CA THR A 19 -0.80 -17.99 -13.58
C THR A 19 -1.70 -18.48 -12.43
N ALA A 20 -1.57 -19.75 -12.05
CA ALA A 20 -2.37 -20.30 -10.95
C ALA A 20 -2.01 -19.62 -9.63
N MET A 21 -3.00 -19.08 -8.94
CA MET A 21 -2.82 -18.59 -7.57
C MET A 21 -2.35 -19.74 -6.67
N GLY A 22 -1.34 -19.49 -5.83
CA GLY A 22 -0.74 -20.49 -4.94
C GLY A 22 0.43 -21.28 -5.56
N SER A 23 0.73 -21.08 -6.84
CA SER A 23 1.96 -21.60 -7.43
C SER A 23 3.17 -20.81 -6.90
N PRO A 24 4.26 -21.44 -6.41
CA PRO A 24 5.41 -20.70 -5.89
C PRO A 24 6.06 -19.78 -6.93
N VAL A 25 5.94 -20.12 -8.22
CA VAL A 25 6.48 -19.36 -9.35
C VAL A 25 5.52 -18.28 -9.88
N SER A 26 4.23 -18.30 -9.52
CA SER A 26 3.25 -17.39 -10.14
C SER A 26 3.54 -15.93 -9.86
N VAL A 27 3.91 -15.61 -8.62
CA VAL A 27 4.19 -14.23 -8.18
C VAL A 27 5.35 -13.62 -8.96
N VAL A 28 6.42 -14.39 -9.17
CA VAL A 28 7.60 -13.92 -9.91
C VAL A 28 7.25 -13.66 -11.38
N VAL A 29 6.53 -14.58 -12.02
CA VAL A 29 6.12 -14.43 -13.42
C VAL A 29 5.13 -13.28 -13.60
N ALA A 30 4.17 -13.11 -12.67
CA ALA A 30 3.25 -11.98 -12.68
C ALA A 30 4.00 -10.66 -12.56
N ASN A 31 4.94 -10.55 -11.62
CA ASN A 31 5.76 -9.35 -11.47
C ASN A 31 6.59 -9.02 -12.71
N MET A 32 7.25 -10.00 -13.33
CA MET A 32 8.03 -9.79 -14.56
C MET A 32 7.13 -9.32 -15.72
N THR A 33 5.94 -9.90 -15.83
CA THR A 33 4.98 -9.53 -16.90
C THR A 33 4.49 -8.10 -16.72
N MET A 34 4.14 -7.73 -15.48
CA MET A 34 3.69 -6.38 -15.14
C MET A 34 4.81 -5.35 -15.31
N GLU A 35 6.03 -5.67 -14.88
CA GLU A 35 7.20 -4.79 -15.06
C GLU A 35 7.47 -4.49 -16.54
N ALA A 36 7.46 -5.50 -17.42
CA ALA A 36 7.65 -5.29 -18.84
C ALA A 36 6.52 -4.46 -19.48
N LEU A 37 5.27 -4.65 -19.03
CA LEU A 37 4.13 -3.85 -19.48
C LEU A 37 4.28 -2.39 -19.05
N GLU A 38 4.60 -2.16 -17.78
CA GLU A 38 4.78 -0.83 -17.19
C GLU A 38 5.94 -0.09 -17.84
N GLU A 39 7.10 -0.74 -18.02
CA GLU A 39 8.26 -0.14 -18.68
C GLU A 39 7.91 0.32 -20.10
N LYS A 40 7.19 -0.52 -20.85
CA LYS A 40 6.68 -0.16 -22.18
C LYS A 40 5.71 1.01 -22.11
N ALA A 41 4.74 0.99 -21.20
CA ALA A 41 3.74 2.05 -21.08
C ALA A 41 4.36 3.40 -20.69
N LEU A 42 5.28 3.40 -19.72
CA LEU A 42 5.98 4.59 -19.23
C LEU A 42 6.95 5.17 -20.26
N SER A 43 7.64 4.34 -21.05
CA SER A 43 8.58 4.79 -22.07
C SER A 43 7.91 5.31 -23.35
N THR A 44 6.71 4.83 -23.67
CA THR A 44 5.99 5.18 -24.91
C THR A 44 4.97 6.30 -24.75
N PHE A 45 4.55 6.61 -23.52
CA PHE A 45 3.63 7.71 -23.28
C PHE A 45 4.38 9.05 -23.32
N ALA A 46 3.88 10.03 -24.10
CA ALA A 46 4.57 11.30 -24.30
C ALA A 46 4.74 12.15 -23.03
N ASN A 47 3.90 11.96 -22.01
CA ASN A 47 3.93 12.71 -20.76
C ASN A 47 3.79 11.77 -19.55
N PRO A 48 4.80 10.91 -19.27
CA PRO A 48 4.67 9.89 -18.25
C PRO A 48 4.51 10.50 -16.85
N PRO A 49 3.96 9.74 -15.88
CA PRO A 49 3.93 10.14 -14.49
C PRO A 49 5.32 10.58 -13.99
N ARG A 50 5.35 11.62 -13.16
CA ARG A 50 6.56 12.07 -12.46
C ARG A 50 7.05 11.05 -11.43
N PHE A 51 6.11 10.31 -10.85
CA PHE A 51 6.38 9.29 -9.87
C PHE A 51 5.54 8.06 -10.21
N TRP A 52 6.15 6.88 -10.11
CA TRP A 52 5.52 5.58 -10.34
C TRP A 52 6.18 4.55 -9.43
N ARG A 53 5.43 3.96 -8.51
CA ARG A 53 5.89 2.87 -7.65
C ARG A 53 4.78 1.84 -7.50
N ARG A 54 5.13 0.58 -7.74
CA ARG A 54 4.23 -0.56 -7.61
C ARG A 54 4.58 -1.40 -6.39
N TYR A 55 3.55 -1.88 -5.69
CA TYR A 55 3.59 -2.91 -4.68
C TYR A 55 2.62 -4.03 -5.07
N VAL A 56 3.16 -5.12 -5.62
CA VAL A 56 2.35 -6.21 -6.20
C VAL A 56 1.39 -5.66 -7.26
N ASP A 57 0.10 -5.53 -6.98
CA ASP A 57 -0.91 -5.02 -7.92
C ASP A 57 -1.24 -3.54 -7.67
N ASP A 58 -0.83 -2.98 -6.52
CA ASP A 58 -1.15 -1.62 -6.11
C ASP A 58 -0.08 -0.63 -6.56
N ILE A 59 -0.46 0.38 -7.34
CA ILE A 59 0.46 1.39 -7.86
C ILE A 59 0.13 2.76 -7.28
N PHE A 60 1.17 3.47 -6.83
CA PHE A 60 1.09 4.87 -6.45
C PHE A 60 1.80 5.71 -7.52
N CYS A 61 1.11 6.70 -8.08
CA CYS A 61 1.68 7.58 -9.08
C CYS A 61 1.34 9.06 -8.89
N VAL A 62 2.17 9.93 -9.47
CA VAL A 62 1.93 11.38 -9.53
C VAL A 62 1.96 11.79 -10.99
N ILE A 63 0.83 12.24 -11.51
CA ILE A 63 0.63 12.55 -12.94
C ILE A 63 -0.10 13.89 -13.12
N ALA A 64 0.14 14.57 -14.24
CA ALA A 64 -0.57 15.79 -14.57
C ALA A 64 -2.09 15.53 -14.70
N LYS A 65 -2.92 16.38 -14.08
CA LYS A 65 -4.39 16.25 -14.00
C LYS A 65 -5.04 16.08 -15.36
N ASN A 66 -4.58 16.84 -16.34
CA ASN A 66 -5.06 16.81 -17.73
C ASN A 66 -4.56 15.61 -18.55
N LYS A 67 -3.70 14.75 -17.98
CA LYS A 67 -3.15 13.56 -18.65
C LYS A 67 -3.65 12.24 -18.07
N VAL A 68 -4.37 12.29 -16.96
CA VAL A 68 -4.92 11.12 -16.25
C VAL A 68 -5.66 10.18 -17.20
N GLU A 69 -6.71 10.66 -17.87
CA GLU A 69 -7.54 9.82 -18.74
C GLU A 69 -6.77 9.28 -19.95
N ALA A 70 -5.93 10.13 -20.56
CA ALA A 70 -5.11 9.74 -21.70
C ALA A 70 -4.11 8.64 -21.33
N PHE A 71 -3.51 8.72 -20.13
CA PHE A 71 -2.59 7.72 -19.64
C PHE A 71 -3.28 6.43 -19.23
N LEU A 72 -4.45 6.51 -18.58
CA LEU A 72 -5.25 5.32 -18.25
C LEU A 72 -5.63 4.52 -19.51
N ARG A 73 -6.07 5.22 -20.56
CA ARG A 73 -6.35 4.60 -21.85
C ARG A 73 -5.10 3.96 -22.45
N HIS A 74 -3.96 4.66 -22.43
CA HIS A 74 -2.68 4.13 -22.92
C HIS A 74 -2.25 2.85 -22.19
N LEU A 75 -2.43 2.79 -20.88
CA LEU A 75 -2.19 1.58 -20.07
C LEU A 75 -3.08 0.41 -20.51
N ASN A 76 -4.38 0.67 -20.69
CA ASN A 76 -5.37 -0.35 -21.05
C ASN A 76 -5.26 -0.83 -22.51
N GLU A 77 -4.69 -0.01 -23.39
CA GLU A 77 -4.36 -0.40 -24.76
C GLU A 77 -3.10 -1.27 -24.85
N ALA A 78 -2.22 -1.24 -23.84
CA ALA A 78 -0.95 -1.96 -23.88
C ALA A 78 -1.12 -3.49 -23.87
N GLN A 79 -2.13 -4.00 -23.17
CA GLN A 79 -2.42 -5.43 -23.07
C GLN A 79 -3.93 -5.66 -22.85
N PRO A 80 -4.68 -6.18 -23.85
CA PRO A 80 -6.13 -6.39 -23.73
C PRO A 80 -6.56 -7.24 -22.53
N GLY A 81 -5.71 -8.18 -22.10
CA GLY A 81 -5.99 -9.07 -20.97
C GLY A 81 -5.78 -8.46 -19.58
N ILE A 82 -5.32 -7.21 -19.47
CA ILE A 82 -5.06 -6.51 -18.20
C ILE A 82 -5.72 -5.14 -18.27
N GLN A 83 -6.59 -4.84 -17.31
CA GLN A 83 -7.32 -3.58 -17.25
C GLN A 83 -6.97 -2.87 -15.95
N PHE A 84 -6.34 -1.71 -16.10
CA PHE A 84 -6.05 -0.77 -15.04
C PHE A 84 -7.25 0.13 -14.78
N THR A 85 -7.42 0.45 -13.52
CA THR A 85 -8.29 1.48 -12.98
C THR A 85 -7.45 2.51 -12.27
N MET A 86 -7.93 3.75 -12.19
CA MET A 86 -7.21 4.81 -11.49
C MET A 86 -8.16 5.62 -10.60
N GLU A 87 -7.79 5.76 -9.35
CA GLU A 87 -8.44 6.61 -8.36
C GLU A 87 -7.59 7.85 -8.11
N LEU A 88 -8.19 9.03 -8.23
CA LEU A 88 -7.52 10.29 -7.94
C LEU A 88 -7.68 10.67 -6.47
N GLN A 89 -6.71 11.41 -5.94
CA GLN A 89 -6.83 12.01 -4.61
C GLN A 89 -8.14 12.83 -4.48
N SER A 90 -8.79 12.73 -3.33
CA SER A 90 -9.96 13.53 -2.96
C SER A 90 -9.62 14.38 -1.74
N VAL A 91 -9.88 15.68 -1.80
CA VAL A 91 -9.55 16.64 -0.73
C VAL A 91 -8.08 16.49 -0.28
N ASN A 92 -7.17 16.45 -1.26
CA ASN A 92 -5.72 16.25 -1.06
C ASN A 92 -5.30 14.97 -0.30
N CYS A 93 -6.22 14.01 -0.15
CA CYS A 93 -5.99 12.74 0.52
C CYS A 93 -6.15 11.58 -0.46
N LEU A 94 -5.27 10.58 -0.36
CA LEU A 94 -5.36 9.35 -1.11
C LEU A 94 -5.04 8.16 -0.19
N PRO A 95 -5.97 7.22 0.02
CA PRO A 95 -5.66 5.93 0.62
C PRO A 95 -4.74 5.12 -0.30
N PHE A 96 -3.66 4.58 0.25
CA PHE A 96 -2.75 3.66 -0.43
C PHE A 96 -2.26 2.60 0.57
N LEU A 97 -2.61 1.32 0.34
CA LEU A 97 -2.37 0.24 1.30
C LEU A 97 -2.94 0.59 2.70
N ASP A 98 -2.12 0.47 3.74
CA ASP A 98 -2.46 0.80 5.13
C ASP A 98 -2.20 2.29 5.49
N VAL A 99 -1.93 3.13 4.49
CA VAL A 99 -1.54 4.54 4.67
C VAL A 99 -2.55 5.46 4.00
N GLN A 100 -2.86 6.57 4.66
CA GLN A 100 -3.50 7.70 4.02
C GLN A 100 -2.43 8.73 3.75
N VAL A 101 -2.20 9.02 2.47
CA VAL A 101 -1.24 10.02 2.02
C VAL A 101 -2.00 11.33 1.84
N THR A 102 -1.54 12.37 2.51
CA THR A 102 -2.06 13.73 2.41
C THR A 102 -1.00 14.64 1.82
N ARG A 103 -1.37 15.44 0.82
CA ARG A 103 -0.49 16.46 0.23
C ARG A 103 -0.85 17.84 0.77
N THR A 104 0.13 18.59 1.28
CA THR A 104 -0.07 20.01 1.61
C THR A 104 0.03 20.89 0.37
N ASP A 105 -0.40 22.14 0.51
CA ASP A 105 -0.34 23.14 -0.56
C ASP A 105 1.11 23.40 -0.99
N ASP A 106 2.07 23.32 -0.07
CA ASP A 106 3.51 23.41 -0.33
C ASP A 106 4.10 22.17 -1.03
N GLY A 107 3.28 21.18 -1.38
CA GLY A 107 3.69 19.96 -2.09
C GLY A 107 4.33 18.88 -1.21
N VAL A 108 4.36 19.05 0.12
CA VAL A 108 4.89 18.06 1.06
C VAL A 108 3.88 16.94 1.29
N LEU A 109 4.36 15.70 1.33
CA LEU A 109 3.54 14.52 1.63
C LEU A 109 3.64 14.15 3.11
N TYR A 110 2.47 13.96 3.72
CA TYR A 110 2.32 13.42 5.06
C TYR A 110 1.56 12.12 5.00
N SER A 111 1.91 11.21 5.90
CA SER A 111 1.26 9.91 6.03
C SER A 111 0.68 9.73 7.41
N ARG A 112 -0.46 9.04 7.47
CA ARG A 112 -1.04 8.49 8.69
C ARG A 112 -1.63 7.11 8.41
N VAL A 113 -1.93 6.34 9.45
CA VAL A 113 -2.60 5.05 9.29
C VAL A 113 -3.99 5.23 8.67
N TYR A 114 -4.25 4.52 7.58
CA TYR A 114 -5.58 4.45 6.98
C TYR A 114 -6.39 3.31 7.57
N HIS A 115 -7.63 3.60 7.95
CA HIS A 115 -8.61 2.58 8.35
C HIS A 115 -9.74 2.60 7.34
N LYS A 116 -9.99 1.45 6.70
CA LYS A 116 -11.16 1.29 5.83
C LYS A 116 -12.43 1.63 6.63
N PRO A 117 -13.46 2.26 6.02
CA PRO A 117 -14.72 2.55 6.70
C PRO A 117 -15.42 1.30 7.27
N THR A 118 -15.13 0.13 6.70
CA THR A 118 -15.61 -1.18 7.14
C THR A 118 -14.80 -1.78 8.29
N SER A 119 -13.73 -1.13 8.75
CA SER A 119 -12.91 -1.59 9.87
C SER A 119 -13.72 -1.53 11.17
N THR A 120 -13.96 -2.71 11.74
CA THR A 120 -14.72 -2.86 13.00
C THR A 120 -13.84 -2.78 14.24
N GLY A 121 -12.51 -2.67 14.07
CA GLY A 121 -11.56 -2.74 15.18
C GLY A 121 -11.55 -4.10 15.88
N ARG A 122 -12.06 -5.16 15.25
CA ARG A 122 -11.97 -6.54 15.74
C ARG A 122 -10.59 -7.10 15.46
N TYR A 123 -9.91 -7.48 16.53
CA TYR A 123 -8.60 -8.13 16.49
C TYR A 123 -8.69 -9.49 17.17
N LEU A 124 -7.57 -10.21 17.21
CA LEU A 124 -7.48 -11.47 17.95
C LEU A 124 -7.96 -11.28 19.39
N ASN A 125 -9.07 -11.91 19.78
CA ASN A 125 -9.61 -11.76 21.13
C ASN A 125 -8.63 -12.33 22.17
N PHE A 126 -8.39 -11.59 23.26
CA PHE A 126 -7.43 -12.00 24.29
C PHE A 126 -7.80 -13.31 24.99
N ARG A 127 -9.10 -13.66 25.07
CA ARG A 127 -9.58 -14.91 25.68
C ARG A 127 -9.52 -16.12 24.76
N SER A 128 -9.18 -15.94 23.49
CA SER A 128 -9.03 -17.06 22.56
C SER A 128 -7.90 -18.00 22.97
N HIS A 129 -7.96 -19.25 22.52
CA HIS A 129 -6.94 -20.29 22.77
C HIS A 129 -5.65 -20.09 21.93
N HIS A 130 -5.20 -18.85 21.81
CA HIS A 130 -3.94 -18.53 21.14
C HIS A 130 -2.84 -18.31 22.17
N PRO A 131 -1.60 -18.73 21.87
CA PRO A 131 -0.45 -18.47 22.73
C PRO A 131 -0.25 -16.97 23.02
N THR A 132 0.26 -16.66 24.21
CA THR A 132 0.49 -15.28 24.66
C THR A 132 1.43 -14.50 23.73
N TYR A 133 2.40 -15.15 23.09
CA TYR A 133 3.33 -14.48 22.17
C TYR A 133 2.61 -13.92 20.93
N GLN A 134 1.57 -14.59 20.42
CA GLN A 134 0.77 -14.11 19.29
C GLN A 134 -0.06 -12.88 19.69
N LYS A 135 -0.66 -12.92 20.89
CA LYS A 135 -1.39 -11.78 21.47
C LYS A 135 -0.47 -10.57 21.66
N ARG A 136 0.76 -10.79 22.16
CA ARG A 136 1.79 -9.72 22.22
C ARG A 136 2.17 -9.22 20.83
N GLY A 137 2.26 -10.11 19.85
CA GLY A 137 2.50 -9.78 18.44
C GLY A 137 1.47 -8.79 17.91
N VAL A 138 0.17 -9.02 18.15
CA VAL A 138 -0.91 -8.11 17.73
C VAL A 138 -0.72 -6.71 18.32
N VAL A 139 -0.46 -6.61 19.63
CA VAL A 139 -0.23 -5.31 20.30
C VAL A 139 0.99 -4.61 19.70
N ARG A 140 2.07 -5.34 19.47
CA ARG A 140 3.31 -4.80 18.92
C ARG A 140 3.10 -4.30 17.49
N SER A 141 2.53 -5.12 16.61
CA SER A 141 2.32 -4.77 15.21
C SER A 141 1.50 -3.49 15.05
N LEU A 142 0.40 -3.35 15.80
CA LEU A 142 -0.44 -2.15 15.72
C LEU A 142 0.26 -0.89 16.22
N LYS A 143 1.03 -0.99 17.31
CA LYS A 143 1.83 0.14 17.80
C LYS A 143 2.97 0.50 16.86
N ASP A 144 3.65 -0.50 16.31
CA ASP A 144 4.75 -0.30 15.36
C ASP A 144 4.22 0.30 14.07
N GLN A 145 3.03 -0.09 13.61
CA GLN A 145 2.33 0.51 12.48
C GLN A 145 2.05 1.99 12.71
N ALA A 146 1.45 2.36 13.84
CA ALA A 146 1.20 3.76 14.19
C ALA A 146 2.48 4.62 14.16
N ARG A 147 3.57 4.09 14.71
CA ARG A 147 4.86 4.80 14.78
C ARG A 147 5.60 4.90 13.45
N ARG A 148 5.44 3.92 12.58
CA ARG A 148 6.15 3.86 11.29
C ARG A 148 5.41 4.62 10.19
N LEU A 149 4.09 4.61 10.22
CA LEU A 149 3.25 5.15 9.15
C LEU A 149 2.77 6.57 9.40
N CYS A 150 2.85 7.08 10.64
CA CYS A 150 2.51 8.47 10.93
C CYS A 150 3.75 9.36 10.80
N THR A 151 3.66 10.40 9.98
CA THR A 151 4.73 11.41 9.83
C THR A 151 4.77 12.36 11.02
N HIS A 152 3.59 12.78 11.50
CA HIS A 152 3.46 13.70 12.63
C HIS A 152 3.26 12.97 13.96
N SER A 153 3.80 13.54 15.04
CA SER A 153 3.63 13.05 16.42
C SER A 153 2.16 12.96 16.80
N ASP A 154 1.38 13.97 16.47
CA ASP A 154 -0.01 14.10 16.92
C ASP A 154 -0.89 13.02 16.28
N ASP A 155 -0.68 12.73 15.00
CA ASP A 155 -1.33 11.62 14.30
C ASP A 155 -0.90 10.26 14.87
N CYS A 156 0.38 10.11 15.21
CA CYS A 156 0.89 8.90 15.87
C CYS A 156 0.22 8.70 17.24
N GLU A 157 0.10 9.74 18.05
CA GLU A 157 -0.52 9.69 19.38
C GLU A 157 -2.02 9.40 19.29
N ALA A 158 -2.72 10.07 18.37
CA ALA A 158 -4.12 9.80 18.09
C ALA A 158 -4.35 8.35 17.65
N GLU A 159 -3.48 7.82 16.79
CA GLU A 159 -3.54 6.43 16.33
C GLU A 159 -3.25 5.43 17.46
N LEU A 160 -2.22 5.69 18.27
CA LEU A 160 -1.93 4.86 19.45
C LEU A 160 -3.11 4.84 20.44
N ALA A 161 -3.83 5.96 20.60
CA ALA A 161 -5.03 6.04 21.42
C ALA A 161 -6.17 5.17 20.84
N LYS A 162 -6.39 5.21 19.51
CA LYS A 162 -7.36 4.33 18.82
C LYS A 162 -7.00 2.86 18.98
N VAL A 163 -5.74 2.48 18.72
CA VAL A 163 -5.23 1.12 18.91
C VAL A 163 -5.47 0.63 20.33
N ARG A 164 -5.19 1.48 21.34
CA ARG A 164 -5.43 1.14 22.74
C ARG A 164 -6.92 0.90 23.03
N LYS A 165 -7.80 1.74 22.49
CA LYS A 165 -9.26 1.59 22.64
C LYS A 165 -9.73 0.27 22.00
N ALA A 166 -9.27 -0.03 20.79
CA ALA A 166 -9.63 -1.26 20.09
C ALA A 166 -9.10 -2.51 20.80
N LEU A 167 -7.85 -2.52 21.28
CA LEU A 167 -7.31 -3.65 22.04
C LEU A 167 -8.08 -3.89 23.35
N LYS A 168 -8.47 -2.83 24.06
CA LYS A 168 -9.36 -2.97 25.23
C LYS A 168 -10.70 -3.59 24.87
N TYR A 169 -11.31 -3.17 23.76
CA TYR A 169 -12.54 -3.76 23.25
C TYR A 169 -12.40 -5.27 22.93
N ASN A 170 -11.20 -5.71 22.52
CA ASN A 170 -10.87 -7.12 22.27
C ASN A 170 -10.39 -7.88 23.54
N GLY A 171 -10.56 -7.30 24.73
CA GLY A 171 -10.29 -7.94 26.01
C GLY A 171 -8.81 -7.94 26.46
N TYR A 172 -7.94 -7.14 25.84
CA TYR A 172 -6.53 -7.08 26.23
C TYR A 172 -6.34 -6.36 27.58
N PRO A 173 -5.65 -6.97 28.55
CA PRO A 173 -5.43 -6.38 29.87
C PRO A 173 -4.40 -5.25 29.83
N ASN A 174 -4.48 -4.27 30.75
CA ASN A 174 -3.60 -3.10 30.71
C ASN A 174 -2.09 -3.41 30.79
N TRP A 175 -1.69 -4.49 31.45
CA TRP A 175 -0.27 -4.84 31.60
C TRP A 175 0.40 -5.15 30.24
N ILE A 176 -0.30 -5.80 29.31
CA ILE A 176 0.23 -6.13 27.98
C ILE A 176 0.28 -4.90 27.07
N LEU A 177 -0.58 -3.91 27.34
CA LEU A 177 -0.64 -2.65 26.62
C LEU A 177 0.45 -1.66 27.06
N ARG A 178 1.03 -1.85 28.25
CA ARG A 178 2.13 -1.03 28.77
C ARG A 178 3.49 -1.47 28.27
N ASP A 179 3.60 -2.69 27.74
CA ASP A 179 4.87 -3.21 27.25
C ASP A 179 5.42 -2.28 26.16
N GLY A 180 6.55 -1.68 26.52
CA GLY A 180 7.13 -0.50 25.93
C GLY A 180 8.61 -0.75 25.75
N ARG A 181 8.97 -1.59 24.80
CA ARG A 181 10.26 -1.40 24.13
C ARG A 181 10.04 -0.31 23.10
N ALA A 182 10.34 0.92 23.54
CA ALA A 182 10.63 2.03 22.67
C ALA A 182 11.92 1.72 21.94
N THR A 183 11.81 1.22 20.72
CA THR A 183 12.71 1.70 19.69
C THR A 183 11.81 2.41 18.71
N CYS A 184 11.71 3.73 18.87
CA CYS A 184 11.62 4.56 17.67
C CYS A 184 12.76 4.06 16.78
N PRO A 185 12.52 3.48 15.60
CA PRO A 185 13.60 3.36 14.66
C PRO A 185 14.10 4.79 14.53
N LYS A 186 15.37 5.05 14.89
CA LYS A 186 16.09 6.18 14.30
C LYS A 186 15.68 6.18 12.84
N GLN A 187 15.32 7.36 12.32
CA GLN A 187 15.14 7.58 10.89
C GLN A 187 16.02 6.57 10.17
N VAL A 188 15.40 5.63 9.46
CA VAL A 188 16.17 4.81 8.54
C VAL A 188 16.63 5.84 7.53
N THR A 189 17.79 6.44 7.80
CA THR A 189 18.65 6.94 6.76
C THR A 189 18.86 5.70 5.93
N HIS A 190 18.09 5.60 4.86
CA HIS A 190 18.50 4.77 3.75
C HIS A 190 20.00 5.07 3.57
N PRO A 191 20.86 4.04 3.42
CA PRO A 191 22.20 4.31 2.91
C PRO A 191 21.99 5.24 1.72
N LYS A 192 22.76 6.34 1.64
CA LYS A 192 22.76 7.20 0.48
C LYS A 192 23.04 6.30 -0.72
N THR A 193 21.98 5.80 -1.35
CA THR A 193 22.01 5.44 -2.74
C THR A 193 22.28 6.77 -3.38
N GLU A 194 23.47 6.92 -3.95
CA GLU A 194 23.81 8.06 -4.80
C GLU A 194 22.60 8.31 -5.71
N GLY A 195 21.90 9.42 -5.45
CA GLY A 195 20.57 9.69 -5.98
C GLY A 195 19.61 10.36 -4.98
N PHE A 196 19.83 10.22 -3.66
CA PHE A 196 19.12 10.98 -2.64
C PHE A 196 19.99 12.15 -2.13
N CYS A 197 20.26 13.11 -3.01
CA CYS A 197 20.83 14.41 -2.65
C CYS A 197 19.98 15.50 -3.31
N ASP A 198 19.50 16.43 -2.49
CA ASP A 198 18.92 17.71 -2.86
C ASP A 198 17.99 17.73 -4.07
N THR A 199 16.77 17.32 -3.82
CA THR A 199 15.66 18.16 -4.27
C THR A 199 14.68 18.22 -3.11
N SER A 200 14.80 19.27 -2.29
CA SER A 200 13.59 19.92 -1.82
C SER A 200 12.75 20.17 -3.08
N VAL A 201 11.83 19.26 -3.38
CA VAL A 201 10.86 19.47 -4.45
C VAL A 201 9.86 20.48 -3.89
N HIS A 202 10.32 21.72 -3.67
CA HIS A 202 9.49 22.88 -3.82
C HIS A 202 9.10 22.89 -5.29
N THR A 203 8.05 22.14 -5.60
CA THR A 203 7.30 22.39 -6.80
C THR A 203 6.04 23.09 -6.33
N GLU A 204 5.84 24.30 -6.80
CA GLU A 204 4.48 24.73 -7.10
C GLU A 204 3.92 23.69 -8.08
N ILE A 205 3.11 22.75 -7.57
CA ILE A 205 2.49 21.66 -8.34
C ILE A 205 1.02 22.03 -8.60
N ASP A 206 0.79 23.21 -9.13
CA ASP A 206 -0.48 23.48 -9.78
C ASP A 206 -0.57 22.60 -11.04
N GLY A 207 -1.57 21.72 -11.07
CA GLY A 207 -1.85 20.88 -12.23
C GLY A 207 -1.44 19.40 -12.17
N TYR A 208 -0.85 18.87 -11.08
CA TYR A 208 -0.67 17.41 -10.91
C TYR A 208 -1.55 16.84 -9.79
N SER A 209 -1.96 15.58 -9.99
CA SER A 209 -2.70 14.77 -9.03
C SER A 209 -1.86 13.57 -8.60
N THR A 210 -2.01 13.21 -7.33
CA THR A 210 -1.65 11.88 -6.84
C THR A 210 -2.77 10.91 -7.22
N ALA A 211 -2.41 9.72 -7.68
CA ALA A 211 -3.34 8.69 -8.06
C ALA A 211 -2.91 7.31 -7.58
N TYR A 212 -3.90 6.50 -7.25
CA TYR A 212 -3.78 5.08 -7.02
C TYR A 212 -4.20 4.37 -8.31
N VAL A 213 -3.41 3.43 -8.78
CA VAL A 213 -3.69 2.63 -9.96
C VAL A 213 -3.70 1.16 -9.55
N ALA A 214 -4.68 0.40 -10.04
CA ALA A 214 -4.89 -1.02 -9.74
C ALA A 214 -5.47 -1.76 -10.93
#